data_AF-A0A2E2XC21-F1
#
_entry.id   AF-A0A2E2XC21-F1
#
_cell.length_a   1.000
_cell.length_b   1.000
_cell.length_c   1.000
_cell.angle_alpha   90.00
_cell.angle_beta   90.00
_cell.angle_gamma   90.00
#
_symmetry.space_group_name_H-M   'P 1'
#
loop_
_entity.id
_entity.type
_entity.pdbx_description
1 polymer ?
#
loop_
_entity_poly.entity_id
_entity_poly.type
_entity_poly.pdbx_seq_one_letter_code
_entity_poly.pdbx_strand_id
1 'polypeptide(L)'
;MLEIVLSVLGALGGGALIIGGFAHWLGNLWAKRLIQEEKAKLDLDVESHKVKLKKSEFLFGKEFEAASSIVQFRQEILPEHYTPELDWFNVEIDLANDLDKIEKWLKSFLGSFGAILSDEVKDKIETAIYQAGSNKFFEKPKAPDSAIEAASNVYEIIKECEKILINGVQKQSIT
;
A
#
# COMPACT_ATOMS: atom_id res chain seq x y z
N MET A 1 69.76 39.39 -34.88
CA MET A 1 69.12 39.26 -33.55
C MET A 1 67.60 39.06 -33.63
N LEU A 2 66.87 39.80 -34.47
CA LEU A 2 65.40 39.67 -34.63
C LEU A 2 64.92 38.26 -35.04
N GLU A 3 65.65 37.54 -35.90
CA GLU A 3 65.25 36.20 -36.39
C GLU A 3 65.29 35.10 -35.32
N ILE A 4 66.25 35.16 -34.39
CA ILE A 4 66.37 34.19 -33.28
C ILE A 4 65.23 34.41 -32.28
N VAL A 5 64.89 35.67 -32.01
CA VAL A 5 63.76 36.03 -31.13
C VAL A 5 62.43 35.58 -31.74
N LEU A 6 62.23 35.77 -33.06
CA LEU A 6 61.04 35.28 -33.77
C LEU A 6 60.92 33.75 -33.76
N SER A 7 62.05 33.05 -33.92
CA SER A 7 62.10 31.58 -33.95
C SER A 7 61.84 30.98 -32.56
N VAL A 8 62.37 31.61 -31.50
CA VAL A 8 62.10 31.22 -30.11
C VAL A 8 60.65 31.54 -29.72
N LEU A 9 60.11 32.70 -30.12
CA LEU A 9 58.68 33.03 -29.93
C LEU A 9 57.74 32.13 -30.72
N GLY A 10 58.10 31.76 -31.95
CA GLY A 10 57.32 30.83 -32.79
C GLY A 10 57.33 29.40 -32.22
N ALA A 11 58.48 28.92 -31.73
CA ALA A 11 58.59 27.62 -31.08
C ALA A 11 57.83 27.57 -29.74
N LEU A 12 57.89 28.64 -28.94
CA LEU A 12 57.12 28.77 -27.70
C LEU A 12 55.61 28.89 -27.96
N GLY A 13 55.20 29.65 -28.98
CA GLY A 13 53.80 29.81 -29.36
C GLY A 13 53.18 28.53 -29.95
N GLY A 14 53.92 27.80 -30.79
CA GLY A 14 53.48 26.52 -31.36
C GLY A 14 53.35 25.41 -30.32
N GLY A 15 54.30 25.32 -29.37
CA GLY A 15 54.22 24.37 -28.26
C GLY A 15 53.03 24.62 -27.33
N ALA A 16 52.73 25.88 -27.03
CA ALA A 16 51.57 26.26 -26.23
C ALA A 16 50.23 25.87 -26.89
N LEU A 17 50.13 25.96 -28.23
CA LEU A 17 48.95 25.51 -28.96
C LEU A 17 48.74 23.99 -28.91
N ILE A 18 49.82 23.21 -29.01
CA ILE A 18 49.75 21.74 -28.91
C ILE A 18 49.32 21.33 -27.51
N ILE A 19 49.94 21.90 -26.47
CA ILE A 19 49.60 21.61 -25.08
C ILE A 19 48.16 22.05 -24.77
N GLY A 20 47.76 23.25 -25.21
CA GLY A 20 46.40 23.75 -25.06
C GLY A 20 45.35 22.88 -25.76
N GLY A 21 45.63 22.45 -26.99
CA GLY A 21 44.77 21.54 -27.75
C GLY A 21 44.63 20.17 -27.09
N PHE A 22 45.74 19.62 -26.57
CA PHE A 22 45.73 18.31 -25.90
C PHE A 22 45.03 18.38 -24.53
N ALA A 23 45.24 19.46 -23.76
CA ALA A 23 44.53 19.72 -22.53
C ALA A 23 43.02 19.88 -22.75
N HIS A 24 42.62 20.58 -23.83
CA HIS A 24 41.21 20.71 -24.22
C HIS A 24 40.59 19.36 -24.63
N TRP A 25 41.33 18.53 -25.38
CA TRP A 25 40.87 17.20 -25.78
C TRP A 25 40.68 16.26 -24.59
N LEU A 26 41.65 16.21 -23.68
CA LEU A 26 41.54 15.45 -22.43
C LEU A 26 40.38 15.99 -21.57
N GLY A 27 40.29 17.31 -21.38
CA GLY A 27 39.20 17.94 -20.64
C GLY A 27 37.82 17.55 -21.18
N ASN A 28 37.64 17.57 -22.51
CA ASN A 28 36.40 17.13 -23.14
C ASN A 28 36.10 15.65 -22.94
N LEU A 29 37.11 14.77 -22.94
CA LEU A 29 36.90 13.34 -22.69
C LEU A 29 36.49 13.06 -21.25
N TRP A 30 37.16 13.69 -20.27
CA TRP A 30 36.81 13.55 -18.85
C TRP A 30 35.44 14.17 -18.55
N ALA A 31 35.13 15.34 -19.10
CA ALA A 31 33.81 15.97 -18.97
C ALA A 31 32.70 15.08 -19.56
N LYS A 32 32.90 14.51 -20.75
CA LYS A 32 31.95 13.58 -21.36
C LYS A 32 31.73 12.34 -20.50
N ARG A 33 32.80 11.74 -19.95
CA ARG A 33 32.70 10.58 -19.07
C ARG A 33 31.94 10.90 -17.79
N LEU A 34 32.26 12.02 -17.14
CA LEU A 34 31.61 12.43 -15.89
C LEU A 34 30.11 12.69 -16.11
N ILE A 35 29.74 13.38 -17.20
CA ILE A 35 28.33 13.58 -17.57
C ILE A 35 27.64 12.24 -17.89
N GLN A 36 28.31 11.31 -18.55
CA GLN A 36 27.74 9.99 -18.85
C GLN A 36 27.52 9.17 -17.57
N GLU A 37 28.46 9.20 -16.62
CA GLU A 37 28.32 8.52 -15.33
C GLU A 37 27.21 9.15 -14.48
N GLU A 38 27.12 10.48 -14.42
CA GLU A 38 26.03 11.17 -13.72
C GLU A 38 24.67 10.88 -14.35
N LYS A 39 24.59 10.88 -15.69
CA LYS A 39 23.36 10.49 -16.40
C LYS A 39 22.96 9.06 -16.09
N ALA A 40 23.91 8.11 -16.12
CA ALA A 40 23.63 6.73 -15.80
C ALA A 40 23.13 6.56 -14.36
N LYS A 41 23.69 7.31 -13.39
CA LYS A 41 23.19 7.32 -12.01
C LYS A 41 21.79 7.91 -11.90
N LEU A 42 21.55 9.05 -12.54
CA LEU A 42 20.22 9.69 -12.59
C LEU A 42 19.18 8.78 -13.21
N ASP A 43 19.52 8.08 -14.30
CA ASP A 43 18.62 7.14 -14.97
C ASP A 43 18.27 5.96 -14.05
N LEU A 44 19.26 5.40 -13.35
CA LEU A 44 19.05 4.33 -12.35
C LEU A 44 18.19 4.82 -11.18
N ASP A 45 18.43 6.02 -10.67
CA ASP A 45 17.64 6.60 -9.59
C ASP A 45 16.19 6.80 -10.03
N VAL A 46 15.97 7.35 -11.22
CA VAL A 46 14.64 7.52 -11.83
C VAL A 46 13.93 6.17 -12.00
N GLU A 47 14.61 5.14 -12.48
CA GLU A 47 14.05 3.79 -12.57
C GLU A 47 13.68 3.24 -11.19
N SER A 48 14.56 3.40 -10.19
CA SER A 48 14.30 2.95 -8.83
C SER A 48 13.08 3.65 -8.22
N HIS A 49 12.92 4.95 -8.47
CA HIS A 49 11.77 5.72 -8.02
C HIS A 49 10.49 5.29 -8.71
N LYS A 50 10.53 5.04 -10.03
CA LYS A 50 9.39 4.49 -10.77
C LYS A 50 8.96 3.14 -10.23
N VAL A 51 9.90 2.25 -9.91
CA VAL A 51 9.60 0.93 -9.33
C VAL A 51 8.99 1.07 -7.94
N LYS A 52 9.54 1.93 -7.08
CA LYS A 52 8.99 2.20 -5.74
C LYS A 52 7.57 2.76 -5.84
N LEU A 53 7.34 3.71 -6.74
CA LEU A 53 6.02 4.31 -6.94
C LEU A 53 5.00 3.26 -7.39
N LYS A 54 5.31 2.47 -8.43
CA LYS A 54 4.42 1.38 -8.89
C LYS A 54 4.11 0.37 -7.80
N LYS A 55 5.09 0.02 -6.97
CA LYS A 55 4.87 -0.88 -5.84
C LYS A 55 3.92 -0.26 -4.81
N SER A 56 4.10 1.03 -4.51
CA SER A 56 3.22 1.77 -3.61
C SER A 56 1.79 1.85 -4.14
N GLU A 57 1.61 2.18 -5.42
CA GLU A 57 0.31 2.22 -6.10
C GLU A 57 -0.40 0.86 -6.06
N PHE A 58 0.34 -0.22 -6.31
CA PHE A 58 -0.20 -1.57 -6.24
C PHE A 58 -0.66 -1.93 -4.82
N LEU A 59 0.16 -1.66 -3.81
CA LEU A 59 -0.20 -1.93 -2.41
C LEU A 59 -1.40 -1.10 -1.97
N PHE A 60 -1.41 0.20 -2.28
CA PHE A 60 -2.54 1.08 -2.00
C PHE A 60 -3.83 0.58 -2.65
N GLY A 61 -3.76 0.13 -3.91
CA GLY A 61 -4.90 -0.48 -4.59
C GLY A 61 -5.46 -1.69 -3.84
N LYS A 62 -4.59 -2.54 -3.30
CA LYS A 62 -5.00 -3.70 -2.48
C LYS A 62 -5.56 -3.30 -1.13
N GLU A 63 -5.01 -2.30 -0.47
CA GLU A 63 -5.55 -1.76 0.78
C GLU A 63 -6.94 -1.14 0.57
N PHE A 64 -7.13 -0.42 -0.52
CA PHE A 64 -8.43 0.12 -0.92
C PHE A 64 -9.45 -0.98 -1.24
N GLU A 65 -9.05 -2.03 -1.97
CA GLU A 65 -9.89 -3.21 -2.22
C GLU A 65 -10.34 -3.88 -0.90
N ALA A 66 -9.42 -4.07 0.05
CA ALA A 66 -9.75 -4.65 1.35
C ALA A 66 -10.72 -3.76 2.15
N ALA A 67 -10.45 -2.45 2.21
CA ALA A 67 -11.34 -1.50 2.89
C ALA A 67 -12.74 -1.48 2.25
N SER A 68 -12.82 -1.48 0.92
CA SER A 68 -14.10 -1.50 0.20
C SER A 68 -14.86 -2.80 0.43
N SER A 69 -14.16 -3.94 0.42
CA SER A 69 -14.73 -5.26 0.63
C SER A 69 -15.36 -5.40 2.02
N ILE A 70 -14.72 -4.91 3.08
CA ILE A 70 -15.30 -4.98 4.43
C ILE A 70 -16.46 -4.00 4.62
N VAL A 71 -16.41 -2.82 4.00
CA VAL A 71 -17.55 -1.88 3.99
C VAL A 71 -18.76 -2.51 3.32
N GLN A 72 -18.57 -3.11 2.14
CA GLN A 72 -19.64 -3.78 1.41
C GLN A 72 -20.25 -4.89 2.26
N PHE A 73 -19.41 -5.73 2.88
CA PHE A 73 -19.89 -6.83 3.69
C PHE A 73 -20.66 -6.37 4.93
N ARG A 74 -20.18 -5.31 5.62
CA ARG A 74 -20.91 -4.74 6.76
C ARG A 74 -22.31 -4.26 6.36
N GLN A 75 -22.45 -3.67 5.18
CA GLN A 75 -23.76 -3.25 4.67
C GLN A 75 -24.64 -4.45 4.29
N GLU A 76 -24.05 -5.53 3.78
CA GLU A 76 -24.77 -6.75 3.39
C GLU A 76 -25.35 -7.52 4.59
N ILE A 77 -24.66 -7.52 5.73
CA ILE A 77 -25.11 -8.24 6.93
C ILE A 77 -26.15 -7.46 7.75
N LEU A 78 -26.36 -6.17 7.44
CA LEU A 78 -27.40 -5.37 8.08
C LEU A 78 -28.72 -5.49 7.31
N PRO A 79 -29.88 -5.44 7.99
CA PRO A 79 -31.17 -5.44 7.31
C PRO A 79 -31.36 -4.17 6.45
N GLU A 80 -32.05 -4.32 5.30
CA GLU A 80 -32.22 -3.27 4.27
C GLU A 80 -32.88 -1.98 4.78
N HIS A 81 -33.59 -2.01 5.92
CA HIS A 81 -34.34 -0.88 6.45
C HIS A 81 -33.85 -0.49 7.85
N TYR A 82 -32.83 0.37 7.91
CA TYR A 82 -32.39 0.99 9.16
C TYR A 82 -33.31 2.18 9.50
N THR A 83 -34.39 1.94 10.25
CA THR A 83 -35.24 3.01 10.81
C THR A 83 -34.76 3.38 12.22
N PRO A 84 -35.03 4.61 12.71
CA PRO A 84 -34.76 4.99 14.11
C PRO A 84 -35.46 4.10 15.16
N GLU A 85 -36.43 3.29 14.71
CA GLU A 85 -37.22 2.35 15.50
C GLU A 85 -36.75 0.89 15.33
N LEU A 86 -35.65 0.67 14.60
CA LEU A 86 -35.09 -0.66 14.36
C LEU A 86 -34.73 -1.31 15.70
N ASP A 87 -35.41 -2.42 15.98
CA ASP A 87 -35.13 -3.23 17.16
C ASP A 87 -33.81 -3.97 16.97
N TRP A 88 -32.75 -3.42 17.56
CA TRP A 88 -31.40 -3.96 17.50
C TRP A 88 -31.34 -5.42 17.96
N PHE A 89 -32.21 -5.82 18.88
CA PHE A 89 -32.28 -7.21 19.33
C PHE A 89 -32.67 -8.17 18.20
N ASN A 90 -33.60 -7.78 17.32
CA ASN A 90 -33.96 -8.58 16.15
C ASN A 90 -32.81 -8.64 15.13
N VAL A 91 -32.06 -7.54 14.98
CA VAL A 91 -30.85 -7.52 14.13
C VAL A 91 -29.81 -8.50 14.65
N GLU A 92 -29.57 -8.54 15.96
CA GLU A 92 -28.61 -9.47 16.55
C GLU A 92 -29.04 -10.93 16.40
N ILE A 93 -30.35 -11.23 16.43
CA ILE A 93 -30.89 -12.55 16.13
C ILE A 93 -30.63 -12.93 14.66
N ASP A 94 -30.87 -12.01 13.72
CA ASP A 94 -30.61 -12.24 12.30
C ASP A 94 -29.11 -12.46 12.04
N LEU A 95 -28.25 -11.64 12.65
CA LEU A 95 -26.79 -11.80 12.61
C LEU A 95 -26.35 -13.13 13.23
N ALA A 96 -26.97 -13.55 14.34
CA ALA A 96 -26.71 -14.85 14.96
C ALA A 96 -27.05 -16.00 14.02
N ASN A 97 -28.18 -15.90 13.32
CA ASN A 97 -28.57 -16.86 12.29
C ASN A 97 -27.60 -16.87 11.10
N ASP A 98 -26.88 -15.78 10.84
CA ASP A 98 -25.92 -15.64 9.75
C ASP A 98 -24.45 -15.88 10.15
N LEU A 99 -24.15 -16.30 11.38
CA LEU A 99 -22.77 -16.55 11.84
C LEU A 99 -21.97 -17.50 10.93
N ASP A 100 -22.60 -18.51 10.31
CA ASP A 100 -21.91 -19.38 9.35
C ASP A 100 -21.51 -18.65 8.06
N LYS A 101 -22.37 -17.75 7.56
CA LYS A 101 -22.07 -16.89 6.41
C LYS A 101 -20.95 -15.92 6.76
N ILE A 102 -21.03 -15.31 7.95
CA ILE A 102 -20.04 -14.35 8.45
C ILE A 102 -18.67 -15.01 8.62
N GLU A 103 -18.58 -16.17 9.27
CA GLU A 103 -17.33 -16.90 9.44
C GLU A 103 -16.68 -17.24 8.09
N LYS A 104 -17.46 -17.74 7.13
CA LYS A 104 -16.96 -18.09 5.79
C LYS A 104 -16.43 -16.87 5.06
N TRP A 105 -17.16 -15.75 5.13
CA TRP A 105 -16.72 -14.51 4.51
C TRP A 105 -15.43 -14.00 5.16
N LEU A 106 -15.34 -13.97 6.50
CA LEU A 106 -14.14 -13.51 7.21
C LEU A 106 -12.91 -14.38 6.88
N LYS A 107 -13.07 -15.70 6.80
CA LYS A 107 -12.00 -16.61 6.34
C LYS A 107 -11.55 -16.30 4.91
N SER A 108 -12.50 -16.05 4.00
CA SER A 108 -12.20 -15.67 2.63
C SER A 108 -11.51 -14.30 2.55
N PHE A 109 -11.94 -13.34 3.37
CA PHE A 109 -11.34 -12.02 3.45
C PHE A 109 -9.89 -12.10 3.92
N LEU A 110 -9.62 -12.87 4.99
CA LEU A 110 -8.26 -13.09 5.48
C LEU A 110 -7.38 -13.83 4.46
N GLY A 111 -7.94 -14.80 3.72
CA GLY A 111 -7.23 -15.48 2.63
C GLY A 111 -6.86 -14.55 1.47
N SER A 112 -7.73 -13.61 1.12
CA SER A 112 -7.51 -12.68 0.00
C SER A 112 -6.62 -11.49 0.37
N PHE A 113 -6.74 -10.97 1.58
CA PHE A 113 -6.10 -9.71 1.98
C PHE A 113 -5.10 -9.87 3.14
N GLY A 114 -4.96 -11.03 3.76
CA GLY A 114 -4.13 -11.22 4.96
C GLY A 114 -2.67 -10.79 4.81
N ALA A 115 -2.11 -10.77 3.59
CA ALA A 115 -0.75 -10.29 3.35
C ALA A 115 -0.57 -8.77 3.50
N ILE A 116 -1.64 -7.98 3.35
CA ILE A 116 -1.61 -6.51 3.42
C ILE A 116 -2.20 -5.95 4.72
N LEU A 117 -2.93 -6.75 5.49
CA LEU A 117 -3.53 -6.30 6.74
C LEU A 117 -2.45 -6.11 7.82
N SER A 118 -2.67 -5.17 8.73
CA SER A 118 -1.88 -5.08 9.96
C SER A 118 -2.17 -6.27 10.87
N ASP A 119 -1.23 -6.61 11.74
CA ASP A 119 -1.40 -7.73 12.67
C ASP A 119 -2.58 -7.49 13.63
N GLU A 120 -2.81 -6.24 14.05
CA GLU A 120 -4.00 -5.86 14.83
C GLU A 120 -5.32 -6.25 14.14
N VAL A 121 -5.43 -5.99 12.82
CA VAL A 121 -6.65 -6.31 12.07
C VAL A 121 -6.78 -7.83 11.88
N LYS A 122 -5.67 -8.54 11.65
CA LYS A 122 -5.69 -10.00 11.55
C LYS A 122 -6.16 -10.64 12.85
N ASP A 123 -5.57 -10.26 13.98
CA ASP A 123 -5.92 -10.81 15.29
C ASP A 123 -7.40 -10.60 15.62
N LYS A 124 -7.94 -9.41 15.30
CA LYS A 124 -9.36 -9.09 15.42
C LYS A 124 -10.23 -9.98 14.53
N ILE A 125 -9.89 -10.13 13.26
CA ILE A 125 -10.64 -10.96 12.31
C ILE A 125 -10.58 -12.44 12.71
N GLU A 126 -9.43 -12.94 13.15
CA GLU A 126 -9.28 -14.31 13.67
C GLU A 126 -10.13 -14.54 14.92
N THR A 127 -10.18 -13.55 15.82
CA THR A 127 -11.08 -13.58 16.99
C THR A 127 -12.54 -13.66 16.56
N ALA A 128 -12.96 -12.87 15.58
CA ALA A 128 -14.32 -12.89 15.05
C ALA A 128 -14.64 -14.24 14.36
N ILE A 129 -13.70 -14.81 13.60
CA ILE A 129 -13.83 -16.14 13.00
C ILE A 129 -14.04 -17.20 14.09
N TYR A 130 -13.25 -17.16 15.16
CA TYR A 130 -13.38 -18.08 16.28
C TYR A 130 -14.75 -17.95 16.98
N GLN A 131 -15.18 -16.73 17.27
CA GLN A 131 -16.47 -16.46 17.92
C GLN A 131 -17.65 -16.93 17.05
N ALA A 132 -17.65 -16.61 15.76
CA ALA A 132 -18.68 -17.03 14.83
C ALA A 132 -18.71 -18.56 14.67
N GLY A 133 -17.53 -19.17 14.48
CA GLY A 133 -17.41 -20.62 14.32
C GLY A 133 -17.83 -21.42 15.55
N SER A 134 -17.61 -20.90 16.75
CA SER A 134 -17.96 -21.57 18.00
C SER A 134 -19.46 -21.46 18.33
N ASN A 135 -20.14 -20.41 17.84
CA ASN A 135 -21.51 -20.08 18.24
C ASN A 135 -22.57 -20.27 17.15
N LYS A 136 -22.18 -20.70 15.94
CA LYS A 136 -23.11 -20.92 14.81
C LYS A 136 -23.97 -22.19 14.91
N PHE A 137 -23.70 -23.09 15.86
CA PHE A 137 -24.34 -24.41 15.94
C PHE A 137 -25.54 -24.38 16.88
N PHE A 138 -26.72 -24.08 16.33
CA PHE A 138 -27.99 -24.10 17.06
C PHE A 138 -29.17 -24.28 16.08
N GLU A 139 -30.36 -24.51 16.62
CA GLU A 139 -31.59 -24.64 15.83
C GLU A 139 -32.11 -23.25 15.41
N LYS A 140 -32.01 -22.94 14.12
CA LYS A 140 -32.50 -21.68 13.56
C LYS A 140 -34.03 -21.69 13.43
N PRO A 141 -34.73 -20.55 13.59
CA PRO A 141 -34.21 -19.20 13.81
C PRO A 141 -34.04 -18.81 15.30
N LYS A 142 -34.21 -19.75 16.24
CA LYS A 142 -34.20 -19.49 17.68
C LYS A 142 -32.76 -19.47 18.20
N ALA A 143 -32.06 -18.37 17.94
CA ALA A 143 -30.71 -18.16 18.43
C ALA A 143 -30.70 -18.13 19.98
N PRO A 144 -29.83 -18.90 20.65
CA PRO A 144 -29.61 -18.76 22.08
C PRO A 144 -28.87 -17.46 22.40
N ASP A 145 -28.98 -16.98 23.63
CA ASP A 145 -28.33 -15.75 24.08
C ASP A 145 -26.82 -15.72 23.78
N SER A 146 -26.13 -16.86 23.89
CA SER A 146 -24.70 -16.98 23.57
C SER A 146 -24.39 -16.70 22.09
N ALA A 147 -25.28 -17.08 21.18
CA ALA A 147 -25.10 -16.81 19.75
C ALA A 147 -25.42 -15.36 19.40
N ILE A 148 -26.41 -14.76 20.07
CA ILE A 148 -26.76 -13.34 19.95
C ILE A 148 -25.60 -12.48 20.45
N GLU A 149 -25.05 -12.78 21.63
CA GLU A 149 -23.88 -12.09 22.18
C GLU A 149 -22.66 -12.23 21.27
N ALA A 150 -22.41 -13.44 20.74
CA ALA A 150 -21.32 -13.65 19.79
C ALA A 150 -21.51 -12.84 18.50
N ALA A 151 -22.74 -12.77 17.97
CA ALA A 151 -23.06 -11.99 16.78
C ALA A 151 -22.84 -10.48 17.00
N SER A 152 -23.25 -9.96 18.16
CA SER A 152 -23.02 -8.57 18.56
C SER A 152 -21.52 -8.25 18.62
N ASN A 153 -20.73 -9.10 19.28
CA ASN A 153 -19.28 -8.96 19.38
C ASN A 153 -18.59 -9.02 18.01
N VAL A 154 -18.96 -9.99 17.18
CA VAL A 154 -18.42 -10.14 15.82
C VAL A 154 -18.72 -8.91 14.98
N TYR A 155 -19.95 -8.36 15.06
CA TYR A 155 -20.33 -7.16 14.34
C TYR A 155 -19.52 -5.93 14.77
N GLU A 156 -19.33 -5.72 16.08
CA GLU A 156 -18.49 -4.61 16.57
C GLU A 156 -17.03 -4.76 16.14
N ILE A 157 -16.49 -5.99 16.13
CA ILE A 157 -15.15 -6.25 15.59
C ILE A 157 -15.06 -5.86 14.09
N ILE A 158 -16.04 -6.24 13.28
CA ILE A 158 -16.08 -5.90 11.84
C ILE A 158 -16.08 -4.38 11.66
N LYS A 159 -16.90 -3.67 12.43
CA LYS A 159 -17.01 -2.20 12.43
C LYS A 159 -15.72 -1.50 12.90
N GLU A 160 -15.01 -2.07 13.88
CA GLU A 160 -13.68 -1.59 14.28
C GLU A 160 -12.66 -1.79 13.16
N CYS A 161 -12.62 -2.98 12.55
CA CYS A 161 -11.70 -3.27 11.44
C CYS A 161 -11.95 -2.37 10.24
N GLU A 162 -13.22 -2.13 9.88
CA GLU A 162 -13.61 -1.16 8.85
C GLU A 162 -13.02 0.23 9.12
N LYS A 163 -13.18 0.75 10.35
CA LYS A 163 -12.62 2.05 10.74
C LYS A 163 -11.10 2.09 10.60
N ILE A 164 -10.41 1.05 11.04
CA ILE A 164 -8.94 0.97 10.94
C ILE A 164 -8.51 1.00 9.48
N LEU A 165 -9.14 0.19 8.63
CA LEU A 165 -8.79 0.08 7.21
C LEU A 165 -9.10 1.37 6.44
N ILE A 166 -10.26 1.99 6.66
CA ILE A 166 -10.61 3.28 6.04
C ILE A 166 -9.61 4.36 6.45
N ASN A 167 -9.27 4.46 7.74
CA ASN A 167 -8.30 5.44 8.23
C ASN A 167 -6.91 5.21 7.63
N GLY A 168 -6.50 3.95 7.44
CA GLY A 168 -5.24 3.59 6.80
C GLY A 168 -5.17 4.14 5.37
N VAL A 169 -6.19 3.83 4.57
CA VAL A 169 -6.29 4.27 3.17
C VAL A 169 -6.37 5.79 3.07
N GLN A 170 -7.17 6.46 3.89
CA GLN A 170 -7.31 7.92 3.85
C GLN A 170 -6.03 8.67 4.19
N LYS A 171 -5.23 8.18 5.15
CA LYS A 171 -3.94 8.79 5.49
C LYS A 171 -2.94 8.72 4.33
N GLN A 172 -2.94 7.63 3.58
CA GLN A 172 -2.05 7.46 2.43
C GLN A 172 -2.47 8.33 1.24
N SER A 173 -3.76 8.64 1.07
CA SER A 173 -4.24 9.54 -0.01
C SER A 173 -3.89 11.02 0.20
N ILE A 174 -3.54 11.43 1.43
CA ILE A 174 -3.28 12.83 1.79
C ILE A 174 -1.76 13.14 1.77
N THR A 175 -0.91 12.11 1.68
CA THR A 175 0.56 12.23 1.71
C THR A 175 1.14 12.12 0.30
#